data_AF-A0A3B6CEZ7-F1
#
_entry.id   AF-A0A3B6CEZ7-F1
#
_cell.length_a   1.000
_cell.length_b   1.000
_cell.length_c   1.000
_cell.angle_alpha   90.00
_cell.angle_beta   90.00
_cell.angle_gamma   90.00
#
_symmetry.space_group_name_H-M   'P 1'
#
loop_
_entity.id
_entity.type
_entity.pdbx_description
1 polymer ?
#
loop_
_entity_poly.entity_id
_entity_poly.type
_entity_poly.pdbx_seq_one_letter_code
_entity_poly.pdbx_strand_id
1 'polypeptide(L)'
;MDLASARSLNGVGGAFRTTLRCIKHWAKARGVYSNVMGFLGGVGWAILVARVCQLYPNASPSMLVPRFFKIFAQWKWPNPVLLRDIEHDDGGELALRLPVWHPRRNPRDKSHIMPVITPAYPCMNSCYNVSHATLRTITEQLQIGNGICQEILKAGPGGAGGWDALFQPFQFFKAYKSYLQVDVKVAGGEADLREWKGWVESRLRQLVNRVEMATAGMLLCHPNPKAYVAKPHDLHCTSTFFVGLSKPQQQQQQQPQVPFDLRATTEGFKQEVYTYEFWGPGMELEVSHTRRKDLPSYVLDQILPAGHLKRKRAAESNSSPPLSSASGDVKKVAAAGGTGSAPERKRQCCPSSNILPSASVQGVV
;
A
#
# COMPACT_ATOMS: atom_id res chain seq x y z
N MET A 1 37.44 -21.77 -13.87
CA MET A 1 36.60 -21.25 -12.76
C MET A 1 36.41 -22.37 -11.76
N ASP A 2 36.64 -22.13 -10.48
CA ASP A 2 36.52 -23.16 -9.44
C ASP A 2 35.05 -23.41 -9.04
N LEU A 3 34.72 -24.67 -8.75
CA LEU A 3 33.43 -25.12 -8.24
C LEU A 3 33.09 -24.48 -6.88
N ALA A 4 34.10 -24.12 -6.07
CA ALA A 4 33.90 -23.35 -4.84
C ALA A 4 33.34 -21.93 -5.15
N SER A 5 33.90 -21.22 -6.13
CA SER A 5 33.42 -19.91 -6.57
C SER A 5 32.02 -19.98 -7.21
N ALA A 6 31.73 -21.04 -7.95
CA ALA A 6 30.39 -21.29 -8.50
C ALA A 6 29.34 -21.57 -7.41
N ARG A 7 29.70 -22.33 -6.36
CA ARG A 7 28.84 -22.53 -5.17
C ARG A 7 28.63 -21.23 -4.38
N SER A 8 29.66 -20.40 -4.25
CA SER A 8 29.57 -19.08 -3.61
C SER A 8 28.55 -18.17 -4.30
N LEU A 9 28.64 -18.01 -5.63
CA LEU A 9 27.70 -17.18 -6.40
C LEU A 9 26.25 -17.69 -6.31
N ASN A 10 26.04 -19.01 -6.32
CA ASN A 10 24.71 -19.59 -6.16
C ASN A 10 24.15 -19.40 -4.73
N GLY A 11 24.99 -19.53 -3.70
CA GLY A 11 24.62 -19.28 -2.30
C GLY A 11 24.25 -17.82 -2.03
N VAL A 12 25.10 -16.88 -2.45
CA VAL A 12 24.88 -15.42 -2.29
C VAL A 12 23.63 -14.97 -3.04
N GLY A 13 23.44 -15.43 -4.29
CA GLY A 13 22.23 -15.13 -5.06
C GLY A 13 20.95 -15.70 -4.43
N GLY A 14 21.02 -16.90 -3.84
CA GLY A 14 19.93 -17.49 -3.07
C GLY A 14 19.58 -16.69 -1.81
N ALA A 15 20.59 -16.31 -1.03
CA ALA A 15 20.43 -15.55 0.20
C ALA A 15 19.83 -14.16 -0.04
N PHE A 16 20.31 -13.45 -1.06
CA PHE A 16 19.74 -12.17 -1.50
C PHE A 16 18.27 -12.30 -1.91
N ARG A 17 17.93 -13.25 -2.80
CA ARG A 17 16.56 -13.43 -3.31
C ARG A 17 15.56 -13.73 -2.19
N THR A 18 15.92 -14.58 -1.24
CA THR A 18 15.06 -14.92 -0.09
C THR A 18 14.88 -13.72 0.84
N THR A 19 15.97 -13.05 1.21
CA THR A 19 15.92 -11.84 2.05
C THR A 19 15.06 -10.75 1.41
N LEU A 20 15.22 -10.51 0.10
CA LEU A 20 14.43 -9.51 -0.62
C LEU A 20 12.94 -9.86 -0.68
N ARG A 21 12.57 -11.14 -0.78
CA ARG A 21 11.16 -11.57 -0.68
C ARG A 21 10.58 -11.25 0.71
N CYS A 22 11.30 -11.56 1.78
CA CYS A 22 10.89 -11.22 3.15
C CYS A 22 10.73 -9.71 3.35
N ILE A 23 11.71 -8.90 2.95
CA ILE A 23 11.64 -7.44 3.08
C ILE A 23 10.53 -6.82 2.21
N LYS A 24 10.31 -7.30 0.98
CA LYS A 24 9.18 -6.80 0.16
C LYS A 24 7.81 -7.22 0.70
N HIS A 25 7.70 -8.38 1.33
CA HIS A 25 6.47 -8.81 2.00
C HIS A 25 6.19 -7.95 3.24
N TRP A 26 7.19 -7.78 4.11
CA TRP A 26 7.17 -6.84 5.23
C TRP A 26 6.78 -5.42 4.80
N ALA A 27 7.46 -4.84 3.81
CA ALA A 27 7.23 -3.46 3.37
C ALA A 27 5.78 -3.24 2.87
N LYS A 28 5.20 -4.24 2.19
CA LYS A 28 3.79 -4.22 1.79
C LYS A 28 2.85 -4.32 3.00
N ALA A 29 3.09 -5.27 3.90
CA ALA A 29 2.28 -5.44 5.11
C ALA A 29 2.31 -4.19 6.01
N ARG A 30 3.47 -3.53 6.12
CA ARG A 30 3.67 -2.33 6.92
C ARG A 30 3.27 -1.01 6.24
N GLY A 31 2.77 -1.05 5.00
CA GLY A 31 2.30 0.14 4.28
C GLY A 31 3.41 1.08 3.77
N VAL A 32 4.64 0.57 3.61
CA VAL A 32 5.82 1.37 3.17
C VAL A 32 6.34 0.94 1.78
N TYR A 33 5.46 0.42 0.92
CA TYR A 33 5.79 -0.01 -0.45
C TYR A 33 4.92 0.71 -1.49
N SER A 34 5.40 1.85 -2.01
CA SER A 34 4.92 2.50 -3.24
C SER A 34 5.78 3.74 -3.55
N ASN A 35 6.51 3.74 -4.67
CA ASN A 35 7.29 4.92 -5.08
C ASN A 35 6.42 6.12 -5.48
N VAL A 36 5.20 5.84 -5.97
CA VAL A 36 4.23 6.87 -6.39
C VAL A 36 3.76 7.67 -5.17
N MET A 37 3.51 6.96 -4.06
CA MET A 37 3.06 7.53 -2.78
C MET A 37 4.20 8.03 -1.87
N GLY A 38 5.41 8.19 -2.41
CA GLY A 38 6.57 8.69 -1.66
C GLY A 38 7.24 7.69 -0.72
N PHE A 39 6.94 6.40 -0.84
CA PHE A 39 7.68 5.33 -0.16
C PHE A 39 8.71 4.67 -1.10
N LEU A 40 9.30 3.55 -0.70
CA LEU A 40 10.27 2.84 -1.53
C LEU A 40 9.58 1.92 -2.55
N GLY A 41 10.03 2.02 -3.80
CA GLY A 41 9.71 1.06 -4.85
C GLY A 41 10.52 -0.25 -4.74
N GLY A 42 10.23 -1.20 -5.64
CA GLY A 42 10.90 -2.51 -5.65
C GLY A 42 12.42 -2.44 -5.85
N VAL A 43 12.91 -1.48 -6.63
CA VAL A 43 14.35 -1.23 -6.86
C VAL A 43 15.03 -0.68 -5.62
N GLY A 44 14.43 0.31 -4.95
CA GLY A 44 14.96 0.86 -3.69
C GLY A 44 15.14 -0.22 -2.63
N TRP A 45 14.10 -1.03 -2.37
CA TRP A 45 14.21 -2.17 -1.45
C TRP A 45 15.28 -3.21 -1.88
N ALA A 46 15.43 -3.46 -3.19
CA ALA A 46 16.46 -4.36 -3.70
C ALA A 46 17.88 -3.83 -3.46
N ILE A 47 18.12 -2.52 -3.65
CA ILE A 47 19.41 -1.87 -3.38
C ILE A 47 19.72 -1.93 -1.87
N LEU A 48 18.75 -1.61 -1.00
CA LEU A 48 18.95 -1.70 0.45
C LEU A 48 19.33 -3.13 0.88
N VAL A 49 18.63 -4.15 0.39
CA VAL A 49 18.96 -5.57 0.69
C VAL A 49 20.30 -5.99 0.11
N ALA A 50 20.63 -5.57 -1.13
CA ALA A 50 21.93 -5.87 -1.75
C ALA A 50 23.08 -5.28 -0.94
N ARG A 51 22.94 -4.06 -0.39
CA ARG A 51 23.95 -3.45 0.47
C ARG A 51 24.21 -4.26 1.74
N VAL A 52 23.15 -4.83 2.34
CA VAL A 52 23.30 -5.71 3.53
C VAL A 52 23.98 -7.02 3.15
N CYS A 53 23.71 -7.57 1.97
CA CYS A 53 24.39 -8.77 1.47
C CYS A 53 25.89 -8.52 1.22
N GLN A 54 26.28 -7.33 0.73
CA GLN A 54 27.70 -6.95 0.61
C GLN A 54 28.42 -6.88 1.96
N LEU A 55 27.74 -6.42 3.01
CA LEU A 55 28.30 -6.32 4.37
C LEU A 55 28.37 -7.68 5.09
N TYR A 56 27.60 -8.67 4.63
CA TYR A 56 27.52 -10.01 5.24
C TYR A 56 27.43 -11.11 4.16
N PRO A 57 28.50 -11.31 3.35
CA PRO A 57 28.44 -12.15 2.14
C PRO A 57 28.08 -13.61 2.41
N ASN A 58 28.47 -14.15 3.59
CA ASN A 58 28.25 -15.54 3.96
C ASN A 58 27.03 -15.77 4.87
N ALA A 59 26.20 -14.75 5.10
CA ALA A 59 25.08 -14.84 6.03
C ALA A 59 23.82 -15.48 5.40
N SER A 60 23.13 -16.32 6.17
CA SER A 60 21.83 -16.87 5.81
C SER A 60 20.74 -15.78 5.79
N PRO A 61 19.60 -15.99 5.10
CA PRO A 61 18.45 -15.07 5.16
C PRO A 61 17.95 -14.78 6.59
N SER A 62 17.97 -15.79 7.47
CA SER A 62 17.60 -15.64 8.88
C SER A 62 18.52 -14.71 9.67
N MET A 63 19.77 -14.53 9.22
CA MET A 63 20.70 -13.54 9.77
C MET A 63 20.64 -12.20 9.02
N LEU A 64 20.46 -12.22 7.70
CA LEU A 64 20.39 -11.01 6.86
C LEU A 64 19.18 -10.13 7.20
N VAL A 65 18.00 -10.71 7.48
CA VAL A 65 16.80 -9.91 7.80
C VAL A 65 16.97 -9.10 9.10
N PRO A 66 17.39 -9.66 10.25
CA PRO A 66 17.73 -8.87 11.44
C PRO A 66 18.82 -7.83 11.20
N ARG A 67 19.87 -8.16 10.41
CA ARG A 67 20.95 -7.21 10.08
C ARG A 67 20.46 -6.05 9.23
N PHE A 68 19.54 -6.29 8.30
CA PHE A 68 18.88 -5.26 7.50
C PHE A 68 18.16 -4.24 8.38
N PHE A 69 17.32 -4.71 9.32
CA PHE A 69 16.61 -3.81 10.22
C PHE A 69 17.56 -3.05 11.15
N LYS A 70 18.56 -3.73 11.73
CA LYS A 70 19.56 -3.06 12.58
C LYS A 70 20.29 -1.94 11.84
N ILE A 71 20.71 -2.18 10.59
CA ILE A 71 21.41 -1.17 9.78
C ILE A 71 20.48 0.01 9.47
N PHE A 72 19.31 -0.24 8.87
CA PHE A 72 18.49 0.85 8.35
C PHE A 72 17.65 1.58 9.40
N ALA A 73 17.39 0.98 10.57
CA ALA A 73 16.83 1.69 11.72
C ALA A 73 17.82 2.67 12.38
N GLN A 74 19.13 2.50 12.13
CA GLN A 74 20.22 3.33 12.66
C GLN A 74 20.93 4.16 11.57
N TRP A 75 20.44 4.10 10.33
CA TRP A 75 21.09 4.76 9.20
C TRP A 75 20.94 6.29 9.29
N LYS A 76 22.06 7.00 9.24
CA LYS A 76 22.10 8.46 9.33
C LYS A 76 21.76 9.08 7.98
N TRP A 77 20.48 9.14 7.64
CA TRP A 77 19.98 9.92 6.50
C TRP A 77 20.39 11.40 6.64
N PRO A 78 20.76 12.11 5.55
CA PRO A 78 20.65 11.72 4.14
C PRO A 78 21.92 11.06 3.55
N ASN A 79 22.75 10.37 4.33
CA ASN A 79 23.90 9.65 3.76
C ASN A 79 23.44 8.62 2.69
N PRO A 80 24.04 8.60 1.49
CA PRO A 80 23.56 7.76 0.40
C PRO A 80 23.88 6.29 0.59
N VAL A 81 22.93 5.43 0.19
CA VAL A 81 23.18 3.99 0.05
C VAL A 81 23.73 3.73 -1.35
N LEU A 82 25.00 3.33 -1.41
CA LEU A 82 25.73 2.97 -2.63
C LEU A 82 26.08 1.47 -2.62
N LEU A 83 25.99 0.81 -3.78
CA LEU A 83 26.47 -0.57 -3.97
C LEU A 83 27.89 -0.62 -4.56
N ARG A 84 28.30 0.45 -5.22
CA ARG A 84 29.62 0.67 -5.81
C ARG A 84 29.85 2.17 -5.89
N ASP A 85 31.09 2.58 -6.13
CA ASP A 85 31.39 3.98 -6.40
C ASP A 85 30.71 4.43 -7.70
N ILE A 86 30.30 5.71 -7.70
CA ILE A 86 29.62 6.35 -8.83
C ILE A 86 30.68 6.67 -9.89
N GLU A 87 30.52 6.08 -11.08
CA GLU A 87 31.31 6.46 -12.25
C GLU A 87 30.83 7.83 -12.77
N HIS A 88 31.78 8.75 -12.94
CA HIS A 88 31.55 10.03 -13.59
C HIS A 88 32.19 10.03 -14.97
N ASP A 89 31.38 10.35 -15.97
CA ASP A 89 31.75 10.38 -17.40
C ASP A 89 32.34 11.77 -17.74
N ASP A 90 33.47 12.08 -17.09
CA ASP A 90 34.01 13.43 -16.94
C ASP A 90 34.86 13.93 -18.14
N GLY A 91 34.87 13.24 -19.31
CA GLY A 91 35.43 13.85 -20.53
C GLY A 91 36.05 12.97 -21.63
N GLY A 92 35.42 11.88 -22.07
CA GLY A 92 35.77 11.22 -23.34
C GLY A 92 35.01 11.80 -24.54
N GLU A 93 35.51 11.60 -25.77
CA GLU A 93 34.74 11.94 -27.00
C GLU A 93 33.49 11.05 -27.17
N LEU A 94 33.52 9.84 -26.61
CA LEU A 94 32.37 8.92 -26.52
C LEU A 94 31.51 9.11 -25.25
N ALA A 95 31.77 10.14 -24.43
CA ALA A 95 31.00 10.41 -23.22
C ALA A 95 29.53 10.68 -23.56
N LEU A 96 28.62 9.90 -22.97
CA LEU A 96 27.17 10.06 -23.17
C LEU A 96 26.63 11.31 -22.44
N ARG A 97 27.43 11.90 -21.53
CA ARG A 97 27.13 13.15 -20.78
C ARG A 97 25.75 13.14 -20.10
N LEU A 98 25.28 11.96 -19.69
CA LEU A 98 23.98 11.80 -19.06
C LEU A 98 23.98 12.35 -17.62
N PRO A 99 22.83 12.81 -17.11
CA PRO A 99 22.74 13.34 -15.75
C PRO A 99 23.00 12.24 -14.72
N VAL A 100 24.10 12.34 -13.98
CA VAL A 100 24.47 11.45 -12.87
C VAL A 100 24.19 12.14 -11.53
N TRP A 101 23.59 11.42 -10.57
CA TRP A 101 23.29 11.93 -9.24
C TRP A 101 24.55 12.46 -8.53
N HIS A 102 24.57 13.76 -8.23
CA HIS A 102 25.76 14.42 -7.69
C HIS A 102 25.39 15.58 -6.75
N PRO A 103 25.21 15.35 -5.43
CA PRO A 103 24.66 16.34 -4.50
C PRO A 103 25.54 17.59 -4.28
N ARG A 104 26.81 17.57 -4.71
CA ARG A 104 27.68 18.76 -4.75
C ARG A 104 27.57 19.60 -6.03
N ARG A 105 27.17 19.01 -7.17
CA ARG A 105 27.04 19.69 -8.48
C ARG A 105 25.59 20.08 -8.77
N ASN A 106 24.61 19.32 -8.29
CA ASN A 106 23.18 19.51 -8.55
C ASN A 106 22.40 19.88 -7.26
N PRO A 107 21.79 21.09 -7.18
CA PRO A 107 20.97 21.49 -6.03
C PRO A 107 19.76 20.59 -5.75
N ARG A 108 19.17 19.96 -6.77
CA ARG A 108 18.07 18.99 -6.61
C ARG A 108 18.54 17.72 -5.91
N ASP A 109 19.73 17.24 -6.25
CA ASP A 109 20.31 16.06 -5.62
C ASP A 109 20.72 16.30 -4.17
N LYS A 110 21.11 17.55 -3.85
CA LYS A 110 21.43 18.02 -2.51
C LYS A 110 20.23 18.00 -1.56
N SER A 111 19.00 18.17 -2.07
CA SER A 111 17.77 18.16 -1.24
C SER A 111 17.16 16.76 -1.07
N HIS A 112 17.74 15.70 -1.65
CA HIS A 112 17.28 14.33 -1.43
C HIS A 112 17.52 13.87 0.02
N ILE A 113 16.44 13.61 0.75
CA ILE A 113 16.49 13.24 2.19
C ILE A 113 16.76 11.75 2.45
N MET A 114 16.53 10.88 1.46
CA MET A 114 16.76 9.42 1.55
C MET A 114 17.38 8.87 0.25
N PRO A 115 18.64 9.22 -0.07
CA PRO A 115 19.24 8.80 -1.34
C PRO A 115 19.62 7.31 -1.36
N VAL A 116 19.05 6.57 -2.31
CA VAL A 116 19.34 5.14 -2.57
C VAL A 116 19.66 5.00 -4.05
N ILE A 117 20.95 4.87 -4.37
CA ILE A 117 21.46 5.16 -5.72
C ILE A 117 21.53 3.89 -6.58
N THR A 118 21.05 3.98 -7.82
CA THR A 118 21.17 2.89 -8.81
C THR A 118 22.63 2.68 -9.21
N PRO A 119 23.11 1.43 -9.31
CA PRO A 119 24.54 1.15 -9.53
C PRO A 119 24.99 1.21 -10.99
N ALA A 120 24.07 1.24 -11.95
CA ALA A 120 24.40 1.34 -13.37
C ALA A 120 24.43 2.81 -13.80
N TYR A 121 25.34 3.17 -14.70
CA TYR A 121 25.39 4.49 -15.33
C TYR A 121 24.14 4.71 -16.22
N PRO A 122 23.53 5.91 -16.20
CA PRO A 122 23.78 7.00 -15.26
C PRO A 122 23.21 6.66 -13.86
N CYS A 123 24.03 6.84 -12.82
CA CYS A 123 23.61 6.54 -11.44
C CYS A 123 22.58 7.58 -10.97
N MET A 124 21.43 7.13 -10.47
CA MET A 124 20.27 7.98 -10.12
C MET A 124 19.71 7.62 -8.74
N ASN A 125 19.12 8.58 -8.03
CA ASN A 125 18.40 8.29 -6.78
C ASN A 125 17.07 7.57 -7.09
N SER A 126 16.93 6.31 -6.66
CA SER A 126 15.71 5.51 -6.81
C SER A 126 14.58 5.89 -5.85
N CYS A 127 14.85 6.73 -4.85
CA CYS A 127 13.94 7.11 -3.77
C CYS A 127 13.68 8.63 -3.74
N TYR A 128 13.72 9.29 -4.90
CA TYR A 128 13.56 10.74 -5.04
C TYR A 128 12.18 11.31 -4.63
N ASN A 129 11.16 10.45 -4.53
CA ASN A 129 9.80 10.84 -4.09
C ASN A 129 9.61 10.84 -2.56
N VAL A 130 10.61 10.38 -1.78
CA VAL A 130 10.50 10.33 -0.31
C VAL A 130 10.45 11.74 0.27
N SER A 131 9.43 12.01 1.10
CA SER A 131 9.25 13.28 1.82
C SER A 131 9.44 13.10 3.33
N HIS A 132 9.51 14.19 4.09
CA HIS A 132 9.71 14.10 5.55
C HIS A 132 8.62 13.26 6.23
N ALA A 133 7.37 13.35 5.75
CA ALA A 133 6.25 12.53 6.19
C ALA A 133 6.51 11.03 6.01
N THR A 134 6.89 10.60 4.79
CA THR A 134 7.11 9.19 4.50
C THR A 134 8.43 8.67 5.08
N LEU A 135 9.50 9.47 5.11
CA LEU A 135 10.76 9.12 5.77
C LEU A 135 10.57 8.85 7.27
N ARG A 136 9.73 9.67 7.95
CA ARG A 136 9.33 9.45 9.36
C ARG A 136 8.69 8.07 9.51
N THR A 137 7.65 7.78 8.72
CA THR A 137 6.98 6.47 8.71
C THR A 137 7.92 5.30 8.40
N ILE A 138 8.78 5.42 7.39
CA ILE A 138 9.77 4.39 7.02
C ILE A 138 10.70 4.10 8.19
N THR A 139 11.21 5.16 8.84
CA THR A 139 12.13 5.06 9.98
C THR A 139 11.46 4.41 11.18
N GLU A 140 10.23 4.81 11.52
CA GLU A 140 9.42 4.19 12.57
C GLU A 140 9.17 2.69 12.31
N GLN A 141 8.78 2.32 11.07
CA GLN A 141 8.54 0.91 10.75
C GLN A 141 9.84 0.09 10.75
N LEU A 142 10.98 0.66 10.33
CA LEU A 142 12.29 0.01 10.43
C LEU A 142 12.73 -0.19 11.90
N GLN A 143 12.47 0.78 12.78
CA GLN A 143 12.74 0.67 14.22
C GLN A 143 11.88 -0.42 14.87
N ILE A 144 10.58 -0.48 14.55
CA ILE A 144 9.67 -1.55 14.98
C ILE A 144 10.18 -2.91 14.50
N GLY A 145 10.54 -3.03 13.21
CA GLY A 145 11.10 -4.25 12.64
C GLY A 145 12.41 -4.68 13.31
N ASN A 146 13.29 -3.73 13.65
CA ASN A 146 14.50 -4.00 14.42
C ASN A 146 14.18 -4.55 15.82
N GLY A 147 13.24 -3.94 16.54
CA GLY A 147 12.79 -4.44 17.85
C GLY A 147 12.29 -5.88 17.79
N ILE A 148 11.38 -6.18 16.86
CA ILE A 148 10.86 -7.54 16.64
C ILE A 148 12.00 -8.51 16.30
N CYS A 149 12.93 -8.13 15.43
CA CYS A 149 14.09 -8.96 15.09
C CYS A 149 15.05 -9.18 16.26
N GLN A 150 15.17 -8.26 17.23
CA GLN A 150 15.96 -8.53 18.43
C GLN A 150 15.30 -9.57 19.34
N GLU A 151 13.97 -9.55 19.48
CA GLU A 151 13.27 -10.60 20.24
C GLU A 151 13.37 -11.97 19.56
N ILE A 152 13.25 -12.03 18.22
CA ILE A 152 13.50 -13.26 17.45
C ILE A 152 14.92 -13.79 17.68
N LEU A 153 15.94 -12.92 17.69
CA LEU A 153 17.32 -13.33 17.94
C LEU A 153 17.57 -13.81 19.38
N LYS A 154 16.91 -13.21 20.37
CA LYS A 154 16.99 -13.64 21.78
C LYS A 154 16.35 -15.02 22.02
N ALA A 155 15.27 -15.34 21.30
CA ALA A 155 14.55 -16.60 21.44
C ALA A 155 15.35 -17.85 20.96
N GLY A 156 16.41 -17.65 20.18
CA GLY A 156 17.35 -18.69 19.78
C GLY A 156 16.84 -19.69 18.73
N PRO A 157 17.69 -20.64 18.30
CA PRO A 157 17.31 -21.63 17.28
C PRO A 157 16.29 -22.63 17.86
N GLY A 158 15.03 -22.52 17.42
CA GLY A 158 13.91 -23.33 17.92
C GLY A 158 12.79 -22.52 18.56
N GLY A 159 13.01 -21.24 18.86
CA GLY A 159 11.96 -20.29 19.24
C GLY A 159 11.02 -20.02 18.07
N ALA A 160 9.97 -20.83 17.90
CA ALA A 160 9.06 -20.80 16.76
C ALA A 160 8.12 -19.58 16.68
N GLY A 161 8.33 -18.54 17.51
CA GLY A 161 7.48 -17.36 17.61
C GLY A 161 8.21 -16.07 17.23
N GLY A 162 7.56 -15.23 16.42
CA GLY A 162 7.98 -13.84 16.18
C GLY A 162 8.04 -13.41 14.71
N TRP A 163 8.29 -14.33 13.77
CA TRP A 163 8.27 -14.00 12.34
C TRP A 163 6.90 -13.49 11.88
N ASP A 164 5.81 -14.08 12.38
CA ASP A 164 4.45 -13.57 12.10
C ASP A 164 4.26 -12.13 12.60
N ALA A 165 4.82 -11.77 13.76
CA ALA A 165 4.76 -10.42 14.30
C ALA A 165 5.47 -9.40 13.39
N LEU A 166 6.58 -9.80 12.75
CA LEU A 166 7.27 -8.97 11.75
C LEU A 166 6.36 -8.69 10.54
N PHE A 167 5.59 -9.69 10.08
CA PHE A 167 4.74 -9.59 8.91
C PHE A 167 3.29 -9.14 9.20
N GLN A 168 2.94 -8.86 10.47
CA GLN A 168 1.61 -8.34 10.81
C GLN A 168 1.29 -7.05 10.05
N PRO A 169 0.14 -6.98 9.35
CA PRO A 169 -0.28 -5.77 8.64
C PRO A 169 -0.40 -4.56 9.56
N PHE A 170 0.05 -3.39 9.08
CA PHE A 170 -0.11 -2.14 9.81
C PHE A 170 -1.60 -1.78 9.90
N GLN A 171 -2.10 -1.61 11.13
CA GLN A 171 -3.51 -1.32 11.40
C GLN A 171 -3.83 0.17 11.17
N PHE A 172 -3.64 0.64 9.94
CA PHE A 172 -3.75 2.04 9.52
C PHE A 172 -4.99 2.76 10.08
N PHE A 173 -6.17 2.17 9.90
CA PHE A 173 -7.44 2.76 10.34
C PHE A 173 -7.72 2.67 11.85
N LYS A 174 -6.83 2.03 12.62
CA LYS A 174 -6.83 2.08 14.09
C LYS A 174 -5.79 3.07 14.62
N ALA A 175 -4.68 3.26 13.90
CA ALA A 175 -3.54 4.07 14.31
C ALA A 175 -3.85 5.58 14.44
N TYR A 176 -4.77 6.13 13.64
CA TYR A 176 -5.10 7.55 13.64
C TYR A 176 -6.52 7.83 14.14
N LYS A 177 -6.74 9.02 14.72
CA LYS A 177 -8.06 9.50 15.17
C LYS A 177 -8.83 10.22 14.05
N SER A 178 -8.09 10.81 13.10
CA SER A 178 -8.58 11.60 11.96
C SER A 178 -7.85 11.19 10.69
N TYR A 179 -8.54 11.35 9.56
CA TYR A 179 -8.04 11.04 8.22
C TYR A 179 -8.44 12.17 7.25
N LEU A 180 -7.61 12.42 6.24
CA LEU A 180 -8.10 12.99 4.99
C LEU A 180 -8.57 11.84 4.11
N GLN A 181 -9.79 11.96 3.60
CA GLN A 181 -10.37 11.11 2.59
C GLN A 181 -10.25 11.83 1.25
N VAL A 182 -9.74 11.13 0.23
CA VAL A 182 -9.58 11.66 -1.12
C VAL A 182 -10.37 10.75 -2.06
N ASP A 183 -11.56 11.19 -2.45
CA ASP A 183 -12.46 10.45 -3.32
C ASP A 183 -12.25 10.86 -4.77
N VAL A 184 -11.98 9.86 -5.60
CA VAL A 184 -11.81 9.95 -7.05
C VAL A 184 -13.05 9.32 -7.67
N LYS A 185 -13.91 10.13 -8.28
CA LYS A 185 -15.18 9.69 -8.86
C LYS A 185 -15.14 9.90 -10.37
N VAL A 186 -15.71 8.97 -11.12
CA VAL A 186 -15.90 9.11 -12.57
C VAL A 186 -17.31 8.68 -12.96
N ALA A 187 -17.98 9.49 -13.78
CA ALA A 187 -19.29 9.19 -14.39
C ALA A 187 -19.21 8.20 -15.58
N GLY A 188 -18.02 8.02 -16.13
CA GLY A 188 -17.68 7.02 -17.14
C GLY A 188 -17.33 5.66 -16.56
N GLY A 189 -16.61 4.85 -17.33
CA GLY A 189 -16.32 3.45 -17.00
C GLY A 189 -15.06 3.22 -16.16
N GLU A 190 -14.77 1.94 -15.91
CA GLU A 190 -13.56 1.48 -15.21
C GLU A 190 -12.25 1.93 -15.90
N ALA A 191 -12.26 2.17 -17.21
CA ALA A 191 -11.10 2.71 -17.94
C ALA A 191 -10.79 4.15 -17.49
N ASP A 192 -11.82 5.01 -17.50
CA ASP A 192 -11.73 6.41 -17.12
C ASP A 192 -11.39 6.54 -15.62
N LEU A 193 -12.00 5.71 -14.76
CA LEU A 193 -11.64 5.63 -13.34
C LEU A 193 -10.17 5.23 -13.16
N ARG A 194 -9.66 4.24 -13.89
CA ARG A 194 -8.26 3.79 -13.79
C ARG A 194 -7.28 4.91 -14.13
N GLU A 195 -7.56 5.70 -15.16
CA GLU A 195 -6.69 6.78 -15.63
C GLU A 195 -6.75 7.99 -14.68
N TRP A 196 -7.96 8.44 -14.33
CA TRP A 196 -8.16 9.54 -13.37
C TRP A 196 -7.57 9.21 -11.99
N LYS A 197 -7.80 7.99 -11.50
CA LYS A 197 -7.17 7.48 -10.26
C LYS A 197 -5.65 7.46 -10.34
N GLY A 198 -5.06 6.99 -11.44
CA GLY A 198 -3.61 6.97 -11.62
C GLY A 198 -3.01 8.38 -11.60
N TRP A 199 -3.68 9.33 -12.24
CA TRP A 199 -3.31 10.74 -12.22
C TRP A 199 -3.34 11.34 -10.80
N VAL A 200 -4.43 11.10 -10.05
CA VAL A 200 -4.57 11.55 -8.65
C VAL A 200 -3.53 10.87 -7.75
N GLU A 201 -3.34 9.56 -7.87
CA GLU A 201 -2.38 8.78 -7.04
C GLU A 201 -0.96 9.36 -7.14
N SER A 202 -0.52 9.73 -8.35
CA SER A 202 0.79 10.34 -8.59
C SER A 202 1.01 11.73 -7.95
N ARG A 203 -0.08 12.35 -7.49
CA ARG A 203 -0.13 13.70 -6.90
C ARG A 203 -0.44 13.69 -5.40
N LEU A 204 -0.90 12.60 -4.81
CA LEU A 204 -1.18 12.50 -3.36
C LEU A 204 0.03 12.88 -2.47
N ARG A 205 1.26 12.63 -2.93
CA ARG A 205 2.49 13.10 -2.26
C ARG A 205 2.56 14.64 -2.14
N GLN A 206 1.98 15.38 -3.09
CA GLN A 206 1.92 16.84 -3.05
C GLN A 206 0.90 17.32 -2.02
N LEU A 207 -0.27 16.67 -1.92
CA LEU A 207 -1.25 16.94 -0.85
C LEU A 207 -0.63 16.74 0.53
N VAL A 208 0.08 15.62 0.74
CA VAL A 208 0.81 15.32 1.99
C VAL A 208 1.79 16.44 2.33
N ASN A 209 2.62 16.85 1.38
CA ASN A 209 3.61 17.91 1.58
C ASN A 209 2.94 19.28 1.84
N ARG A 210 1.90 19.63 1.05
CA ARG A 210 1.12 20.88 1.21
C ARG A 210 0.50 20.97 2.61
N VAL A 211 0.00 19.86 3.17
CA VAL A 211 -0.59 19.82 4.52
C VAL A 211 0.46 19.93 5.63
N GLU A 212 1.57 19.19 5.57
CA GLU A 212 2.64 19.34 6.59
C GLU A 212 3.26 20.75 6.52
N MET A 213 3.42 21.34 5.33
CA MET A 213 3.93 22.71 5.15
C MET A 213 2.96 23.77 5.66
N ALA A 214 1.68 23.73 5.27
CA ALA A 214 0.67 24.70 5.69
C ALA A 214 0.41 24.69 7.21
N THR A 215 0.67 23.56 7.88
CA THR A 215 0.57 23.42 9.33
C THR A 215 1.92 23.55 10.05
N ALA A 216 2.99 23.94 9.35
CA ALA A 216 4.36 24.04 9.89
C ALA A 216 4.83 22.79 10.68
N GLY A 217 4.42 21.59 10.23
CA GLY A 217 4.71 20.31 10.88
C GLY A 217 3.90 20.03 12.16
N MET A 218 2.91 20.85 12.51
CA MET A 218 2.02 20.60 13.65
C MET A 218 0.93 19.55 13.36
N LEU A 219 0.66 19.27 12.07
CA LEU A 219 -0.17 18.16 11.63
C LEU A 219 0.68 17.21 10.78
N LEU A 220 0.91 16.01 11.30
CA LEU A 220 1.71 14.97 10.67
C LEU A 220 0.84 14.07 9.81
N CYS A 221 1.31 13.77 8.61
CA CYS A 221 0.61 12.98 7.60
C CYS A 221 1.24 11.60 7.42
N HIS A 222 0.40 10.57 7.25
CA HIS A 222 0.82 9.24 6.78
C HIS A 222 -0.09 8.83 5.60
N PRO A 223 0.37 8.90 4.33
CA PRO A 223 -0.41 8.42 3.19
C PRO A 223 -0.51 6.89 3.19
N ASN A 224 -1.71 6.33 3.02
CA ASN A 224 -1.90 4.90 2.80
C ASN A 224 -1.63 4.56 1.32
N PRO A 225 -0.70 3.65 0.97
CA PRO A 225 -0.47 3.27 -0.42
C PRO A 225 -1.62 2.50 -1.09
N LYS A 226 -2.59 2.00 -0.31
CA LYS A 226 -3.73 1.24 -0.85
C LYS A 226 -4.89 2.19 -1.17
N ALA A 227 -5.36 2.11 -2.42
CA ALA A 227 -6.67 2.61 -2.81
C ALA A 227 -7.77 1.64 -2.37
N TYR A 228 -8.90 2.19 -1.95
CA TYR A 228 -10.13 1.47 -1.63
C TYR A 228 -11.16 1.75 -2.74
N VAL A 229 -12.08 0.83 -2.96
CA VAL A 229 -13.15 0.99 -3.96
C VAL A 229 -14.46 1.05 -3.19
N ALA A 230 -15.23 2.14 -3.36
CA ALA A 230 -16.57 2.20 -2.83
C ALA A 230 -17.48 1.26 -3.65
N LYS A 231 -18.58 0.77 -3.07
CA LYS A 231 -19.61 0.13 -3.89
C LYS A 231 -20.14 1.19 -4.88
N PRO A 232 -20.38 0.86 -6.16
CA PRO A 232 -20.98 1.81 -7.09
C PRO A 232 -22.26 2.39 -6.50
N HIS A 233 -22.33 3.71 -6.45
CA HIS A 233 -23.55 4.45 -6.13
C HIS A 233 -23.95 5.15 -7.43
N ASP A 234 -25.18 4.90 -7.87
CA ASP A 234 -25.69 5.34 -9.16
C ASP A 234 -24.79 4.87 -10.33
N LEU A 235 -24.55 5.74 -11.31
CA LEU A 235 -23.69 5.47 -12.46
C LEU A 235 -22.19 5.77 -12.20
N HIS A 236 -21.81 6.17 -10.98
CA HIS A 236 -20.45 6.64 -10.71
C HIS A 236 -19.54 5.54 -10.13
N CYS A 237 -18.41 5.30 -10.81
CA CYS A 237 -17.32 4.48 -10.31
C CYS A 237 -16.44 5.33 -9.37
N THR A 238 -16.21 4.87 -8.13
CA THR A 238 -15.49 5.66 -7.09
C THR A 238 -14.35 4.87 -6.44
N SER A 239 -13.16 5.47 -6.40
CA SER A 239 -12.01 4.95 -5.66
C SER A 239 -11.48 6.00 -4.67
N THR A 240 -11.14 5.56 -3.46
CA THR A 240 -10.82 6.42 -2.33
C THR A 240 -9.43 6.15 -1.80
N PHE A 241 -8.66 7.20 -1.55
CA PHE A 241 -7.39 7.16 -0.83
C PHE A 241 -7.53 7.79 0.56
N PHE A 242 -6.66 7.40 1.49
CA PHE A 242 -6.66 7.92 2.85
C PHE A 242 -5.28 8.39 3.29
N VAL A 243 -5.23 9.54 3.96
CA VAL A 243 -4.04 10.04 4.66
C VAL A 243 -4.36 10.13 6.16
N GLY A 244 -3.62 9.40 6.98
CA GLY A 244 -3.77 9.41 8.43
C GLY A 244 -3.18 10.71 9.01
N LEU A 245 -3.89 11.31 9.96
CA LEU A 245 -3.51 12.57 10.60
C LEU A 245 -3.17 12.36 12.07
N SER A 246 -2.02 12.88 12.52
CA SER A 246 -1.60 12.90 13.92
C SER A 246 -0.96 14.23 14.30
N LYS A 247 -0.84 14.51 15.61
CA LYS A 247 -0.06 15.64 16.15
C LYS A 247 1.27 15.12 16.71
N PRO A 248 2.38 15.90 16.64
CA PRO A 248 3.65 15.55 17.25
C PRO A 248 3.49 15.18 18.73
N GLN A 249 4.21 14.15 19.19
CA GLN A 249 4.04 13.58 20.53
C GLN A 249 4.26 14.60 21.66
N GLN A 250 5.18 15.54 21.48
CA GLN A 250 5.50 16.60 22.44
C GLN A 250 4.35 17.60 22.68
N GLN A 251 3.47 17.82 21.68
CA GLN A 251 2.38 18.81 21.77
C GLN A 251 1.06 18.24 22.30
N GLN A 252 0.96 16.92 22.53
CA GLN A 252 -0.28 16.30 23.02
C GLN A 252 -0.68 16.71 24.44
N GLN A 253 0.21 17.39 25.19
CA GLN A 253 0.01 17.75 26.60
C GLN A 253 -0.16 19.25 26.89
N GLN A 254 0.06 20.17 25.93
CA GLN A 254 0.30 21.59 26.27
C GLN A 254 -0.47 22.67 25.48
N GLN A 255 -1.24 22.36 24.42
CA GLN A 255 -1.92 23.40 23.62
C GLN A 255 -3.44 23.21 23.49
N PRO A 256 -4.22 24.31 23.54
CA PRO A 256 -5.64 24.31 23.19
C PRO A 256 -5.89 23.75 21.78
N GLN A 257 -7.00 23.05 21.59
CA GLN A 257 -7.32 22.42 20.30
C GLN A 257 -7.91 23.42 19.30
N VAL A 258 -7.09 24.35 18.81
CA VAL A 258 -7.43 25.13 17.61
C VAL A 258 -7.52 24.14 16.43
N PRO A 259 -8.64 24.10 15.69
CA PRO A 259 -8.75 23.27 14.49
C PRO A 259 -7.88 23.85 13.37
N PHE A 260 -7.15 23.00 12.66
CA PHE A 260 -6.44 23.41 11.45
C PHE A 260 -7.43 23.57 10.30
N ASP A 261 -7.51 24.76 9.72
CA ASP A 261 -8.26 24.96 8.48
C ASP A 261 -7.41 24.52 7.28
N LEU A 262 -7.78 23.40 6.67
CA LEU A 262 -7.10 22.84 5.50
C LEU A 262 -7.79 23.22 4.17
N ARG A 263 -8.88 24.00 4.19
CA ARG A 263 -9.71 24.26 2.98
C ARG A 263 -8.89 24.86 1.84
N ALA A 264 -8.12 25.91 2.11
CA ALA A 264 -7.25 26.54 1.13
C ALA A 264 -6.16 25.57 0.60
N THR A 265 -5.61 24.72 1.47
CA THR A 265 -4.62 23.70 1.11
C THR A 265 -5.21 22.62 0.20
N THR A 266 -6.43 22.16 0.49
CA THR A 266 -7.13 21.16 -0.32
C THR A 266 -7.61 21.74 -1.65
N GLU A 267 -8.05 23.01 -1.67
CA GLU A 267 -8.52 23.66 -2.89
C GLU A 267 -7.36 23.93 -3.86
N GLY A 268 -6.24 24.47 -3.37
CA GLY A 268 -5.02 24.63 -4.17
C GLY A 268 -4.42 23.30 -4.64
N PHE A 269 -4.72 22.17 -3.99
CA PHE A 269 -4.39 20.84 -4.48
C PHE A 269 -5.34 20.38 -5.59
N LYS A 270 -6.66 20.54 -5.41
CA LYS A 270 -7.66 20.25 -6.45
C LYS A 270 -7.37 21.00 -7.74
N GLN A 271 -7.06 22.30 -7.64
CA GLN A 271 -6.71 23.13 -8.80
C GLN A 271 -5.50 22.58 -9.58
N GLU A 272 -4.45 22.10 -8.90
CA GLU A 272 -3.29 21.45 -9.55
C GLU A 272 -3.68 20.09 -10.18
N VAL A 273 -4.56 19.31 -9.55
CA VAL A 273 -5.00 18.04 -10.13
C VAL A 273 -5.89 18.25 -11.35
N TYR A 274 -6.75 19.27 -11.36
CA TYR A 274 -7.63 19.61 -12.48
C TYR A 274 -6.90 20.21 -13.69
N THR A 275 -5.59 20.52 -13.63
CA THR A 275 -4.79 20.83 -14.84
C THR A 275 -4.43 19.56 -15.64
N TYR A 276 -5.25 18.51 -15.57
CA TYR A 276 -5.04 17.27 -16.31
C TYR A 276 -5.50 17.45 -17.75
N GLU A 277 -4.60 17.19 -18.70
CA GLU A 277 -4.86 17.36 -20.13
C GLU A 277 -6.06 16.54 -20.65
N PHE A 278 -6.28 15.35 -20.06
CA PHE A 278 -7.39 14.45 -20.40
C PHE A 278 -8.56 14.55 -19.42
N TRP A 279 -8.68 15.65 -18.66
CA TRP A 279 -9.84 15.87 -17.81
C TRP A 279 -11.11 16.06 -18.65
N GLY A 280 -12.18 15.39 -18.25
CA GLY A 280 -13.50 15.50 -18.89
C GLY A 280 -14.65 15.64 -17.89
N PRO A 281 -15.84 16.10 -18.34
CA PRO A 281 -17.02 16.20 -17.50
C PRO A 281 -17.33 14.88 -16.78
N GLY A 282 -17.58 14.96 -15.47
CA GLY A 282 -17.82 13.80 -14.62
C GLY A 282 -16.58 13.12 -14.04
N MET A 283 -15.35 13.60 -14.35
CA MET A 283 -14.15 13.29 -13.54
C MET A 283 -14.05 14.25 -12.36
N GLU A 284 -14.32 13.76 -11.15
CA GLU A 284 -14.35 14.57 -9.93
C GLU A 284 -13.29 14.15 -8.91
N LEU A 285 -12.78 15.14 -8.19
CA LEU A 285 -11.91 14.98 -7.02
C LEU A 285 -12.52 15.69 -5.82
N GLU A 286 -12.82 14.92 -4.78
CA GLU A 286 -13.22 15.43 -3.48
C GLU A 286 -12.13 15.15 -2.43
N VAL A 287 -11.89 16.12 -1.55
CA VAL A 287 -10.98 15.96 -0.40
C VAL A 287 -11.72 16.44 0.83
N SER A 288 -11.91 15.54 1.79
CA SER A 288 -12.72 15.76 3.00
C SER A 288 -12.00 15.25 4.26
N HIS A 289 -12.42 15.74 5.43
CA HIS A 289 -11.92 15.27 6.72
C HIS A 289 -12.90 14.28 7.34
N THR A 290 -12.41 13.08 7.65
CA THR A 290 -13.21 11.99 8.26
C THR A 290 -12.58 11.56 9.57
N ARG A 291 -13.36 11.50 10.66
CA ARG A 291 -12.90 10.95 11.95
C ARG A 291 -12.96 9.43 11.92
N ARG A 292 -12.13 8.73 12.70
CA ARG A 292 -12.09 7.25 12.75
C ARG A 292 -13.47 6.60 12.96
N LYS A 293 -14.33 7.23 13.76
CA LYS A 293 -15.69 6.73 14.06
C LYS A 293 -16.71 6.94 12.92
N ASP A 294 -16.40 7.83 11.98
CA ASP A 294 -17.25 8.21 10.87
C ASP A 294 -16.69 7.62 9.53
N LEU A 295 -15.75 6.67 9.61
CA LEU A 295 -15.17 5.99 8.44
C LEU A 295 -16.24 5.17 7.69
N PRO A 296 -16.24 5.16 6.35
CA PRO A 296 -17.24 4.42 5.57
C PRO A 296 -17.22 2.91 5.84
N SER A 297 -18.40 2.29 5.87
CA SER A 297 -18.55 0.84 6.12
C SER A 297 -17.79 -0.02 5.11
N TYR A 298 -17.80 0.34 3.83
CA TYR A 298 -17.06 -0.39 2.78
C TYR A 298 -15.54 -0.43 3.05
N VAL A 299 -14.99 0.57 3.74
CA VAL A 299 -13.58 0.61 4.15
C VAL A 299 -13.36 -0.40 5.26
N LEU A 300 -14.22 -0.41 6.29
CA LEU A 300 -14.18 -1.37 7.40
C LEU A 300 -14.29 -2.82 6.89
N ASP A 301 -15.21 -3.10 5.96
CA ASP A 301 -15.40 -4.41 5.32
C ASP A 301 -14.17 -4.87 4.52
N GLN A 302 -13.37 -3.93 3.96
CA GLN A 302 -12.14 -4.22 3.21
C GLN A 302 -10.87 -4.28 4.09
N ILE A 303 -10.98 -3.97 5.39
CA ILE A 303 -9.92 -4.07 6.39
C ILE A 303 -10.09 -5.32 7.25
N LEU A 304 -11.34 -5.65 7.59
CA LEU A 304 -11.68 -6.84 8.34
C LEU A 304 -11.64 -8.06 7.40
N PRO A 305 -10.89 -9.13 7.72
CA PRO A 305 -11.00 -10.38 6.98
C PRO A 305 -12.45 -10.87 7.01
N ALA A 306 -12.95 -11.37 5.87
CA ALA A 306 -14.36 -11.77 5.66
C ALA A 306 -14.88 -12.90 6.59
N GLY A 307 -14.08 -13.39 7.54
CA GLY A 307 -14.40 -14.48 8.47
C GLY A 307 -15.05 -14.09 9.80
N HIS A 308 -15.13 -12.80 10.16
CA HIS A 308 -15.57 -12.39 11.52
C HIS A 308 -16.98 -11.78 11.64
N LEU A 309 -17.75 -11.70 10.54
CA LEU A 309 -19.13 -11.17 10.55
C LEU A 309 -20.23 -12.26 10.48
N LYS A 310 -19.96 -13.48 10.95
CA LYS A 310 -21.01 -14.42 11.33
C LYS A 310 -21.15 -14.50 12.85
N ARG A 311 -22.36 -14.15 13.31
CA ARG A 311 -22.97 -14.38 14.65
C ARG A 311 -22.92 -13.24 15.68
N LYS A 312 -23.68 -12.16 15.43
CA LYS A 312 -24.49 -11.50 16.48
C LYS A 312 -25.78 -10.85 15.96
N ARG A 313 -26.63 -11.66 15.31
CA ARG A 313 -28.07 -11.37 15.06
C ARG A 313 -28.87 -12.64 15.32
N ALA A 314 -29.06 -12.94 16.61
CA ALA A 314 -29.87 -14.06 17.12
C ALA A 314 -30.14 -13.86 18.63
N ALA A 315 -30.53 -12.64 19.00
CA ALA A 315 -31.07 -12.23 20.31
C ALA A 315 -31.69 -10.84 20.07
N GLU A 316 -32.92 -10.63 20.55
CA GLU A 316 -33.81 -9.46 20.31
C GLU A 316 -34.74 -9.52 19.09
N SER A 317 -35.71 -10.44 19.17
CA SER A 317 -37.03 -10.29 18.53
C SER A 317 -38.07 -11.18 19.24
N ASN A 318 -38.52 -10.78 20.43
CA ASN A 318 -39.70 -11.39 21.06
C ASN A 318 -40.33 -10.45 22.11
N SER A 319 -41.22 -9.57 21.64
CA SER A 319 -42.18 -8.83 22.48
C SER A 319 -43.31 -8.28 21.62
N SER A 320 -44.27 -9.14 21.28
CA SER A 320 -45.58 -8.73 20.73
C SER A 320 -46.60 -8.68 21.88
N PRO A 321 -47.51 -7.70 21.93
CA PRO A 321 -48.49 -7.57 23.01
C PRO A 321 -49.62 -8.62 22.89
N PRO A 322 -50.36 -8.91 23.98
CA PRO A 322 -51.40 -9.92 23.98
C PRO A 322 -52.69 -9.43 23.30
N LEU A 323 -53.33 -10.33 22.56
CA LEU A 323 -54.70 -10.17 22.07
C LEU A 323 -55.61 -11.22 22.73
N SER A 324 -56.88 -10.87 22.83
CA SER A 324 -57.87 -11.44 23.74
C SER A 324 -58.34 -12.86 23.40
N SER A 325 -58.80 -13.55 24.44
CA SER A 325 -59.44 -14.87 24.43
C SER A 325 -60.69 -14.99 23.56
N ALA A 326 -60.82 -16.11 22.84
CA ALA A 326 -62.10 -16.81 22.67
C ALA A 326 -61.88 -18.30 22.34
N SER A 327 -62.73 -19.14 22.93
CA SER A 327 -62.81 -20.61 22.89
C SER A 327 -62.80 -21.26 21.49
N GLY A 328 -62.31 -22.50 21.40
CA GLY A 328 -62.40 -23.34 20.19
C GLY A 328 -61.81 -24.74 20.39
N ASP A 329 -62.66 -25.71 20.72
CA ASP A 329 -62.26 -27.02 21.26
C ASP A 329 -62.02 -28.12 20.19
N VAL A 330 -61.21 -29.12 20.57
CA VAL A 330 -61.23 -30.53 20.09
C VAL A 330 -60.65 -30.97 18.69
N LYS A 331 -59.88 -32.10 18.76
CA LYS A 331 -59.60 -33.20 17.78
C LYS A 331 -58.34 -33.25 16.89
N LYS A 332 -57.30 -33.90 17.45
CA LYS A 332 -56.59 -35.12 16.98
C LYS A 332 -57.09 -35.79 15.66
N VAL A 333 -56.16 -36.09 14.72
CA VAL A 333 -55.88 -37.34 13.93
C VAL A 333 -54.62 -36.99 13.08
N ALA A 334 -53.39 -37.53 13.19
CA ALA A 334 -52.82 -38.90 13.16
C ALA A 334 -52.70 -39.56 11.77
N ALA A 335 -51.49 -40.07 11.43
CA ALA A 335 -51.18 -40.98 10.30
C ALA A 335 -51.34 -40.41 8.85
N ALA A 336 -50.69 -40.94 7.81
CA ALA A 336 -49.44 -41.71 7.64
C ALA A 336 -49.12 -41.81 6.12
N GLY A 337 -47.98 -42.40 5.76
CA GLY A 337 -47.80 -43.02 4.44
C GLY A 337 -47.03 -42.20 3.39
N GLY A 338 -45.78 -42.58 3.15
CA GLY A 338 -45.06 -42.28 1.92
C GLY A 338 -44.67 -43.57 1.21
N THR A 339 -44.92 -43.67 -0.10
CA THR A 339 -44.45 -44.77 -0.97
C THR A 339 -44.39 -44.32 -2.44
N GLY A 340 -43.27 -44.63 -3.12
CA GLY A 340 -43.11 -44.56 -4.58
C GLY A 340 -42.89 -43.14 -5.16
N SER A 341 -42.20 -42.96 -6.29
CA SER A 341 -41.36 -43.86 -7.10
C SER A 341 -40.62 -43.03 -8.17
N ALA A 342 -39.41 -43.42 -8.58
CA ALA A 342 -38.69 -42.80 -9.71
C ALA A 342 -39.37 -43.16 -11.07
N PRO A 343 -39.13 -42.45 -12.19
CA PRO A 343 -37.85 -42.59 -12.92
C PRO A 343 -37.35 -41.34 -13.69
N GLU A 344 -36.16 -41.48 -14.29
CA GLU A 344 -35.55 -40.53 -15.24
C GLU A 344 -36.36 -40.31 -16.54
N ARG A 345 -36.21 -39.15 -17.17
CA ARG A 345 -36.31 -39.02 -18.64
C ARG A 345 -35.32 -37.99 -19.21
N LYS A 346 -34.45 -38.47 -20.11
CA LYS A 346 -33.66 -37.65 -21.04
C LYS A 346 -34.59 -36.89 -22.01
N ARG A 347 -34.15 -35.72 -22.47
CA ARG A 347 -34.33 -35.29 -23.88
C ARG A 347 -33.17 -34.39 -24.31
N GLN A 348 -32.88 -34.45 -25.60
CA GLN A 348 -31.64 -33.99 -26.23
C GLN A 348 -32.03 -33.40 -27.59
N CYS A 349 -31.51 -32.23 -27.96
CA CYS A 349 -31.29 -31.81 -29.35
C CYS A 349 -30.52 -30.48 -29.42
N CYS A 350 -29.41 -30.51 -30.16
CA CYS A 350 -28.75 -29.37 -30.81
C CYS A 350 -29.28 -29.33 -32.30
N PRO A 351 -28.75 -28.55 -33.29
CA PRO A 351 -27.44 -27.87 -33.32
C PRO A 351 -27.28 -26.56 -34.16
N SER A 352 -26.06 -25.99 -34.10
CA SER A 352 -25.36 -25.16 -35.12
C SER A 352 -26.02 -23.83 -35.57
N SER A 353 -25.33 -22.77 -36.02
CA SER A 353 -23.91 -22.49 -36.38
C SER A 353 -23.60 -21.01 -36.01
N ASN A 354 -22.46 -20.35 -36.28
CA ASN A 354 -21.25 -20.69 -37.06
C ASN A 354 -20.02 -19.89 -36.53
N ILE A 355 -18.86 -19.99 -37.22
CA ILE A 355 -17.63 -19.19 -37.02
C ILE A 355 -17.18 -18.66 -38.41
N LEU A 356 -16.52 -17.48 -38.51
CA LEU A 356 -15.46 -17.10 -39.49
C LEU A 356 -14.97 -15.63 -39.24
N PRO A 357 -13.84 -15.13 -39.82
CA PRO A 357 -12.71 -14.76 -38.95
C PRO A 357 -12.12 -13.34 -39.18
N SER A 358 -11.10 -13.02 -38.39
CA SER A 358 -10.19 -11.87 -38.56
C SER A 358 -9.26 -12.04 -39.76
N ALA A 359 -8.94 -10.94 -40.46
CA ALA A 359 -7.98 -10.88 -41.55
C ALA A 359 -6.90 -9.81 -41.29
N SER A 360 -5.66 -10.14 -41.63
CA SER A 360 -4.48 -9.25 -41.53
C SER A 360 -4.15 -8.62 -42.87
N VAL A 361 -3.79 -7.33 -42.91
CA VAL A 361 -3.09 -6.72 -44.06
C VAL A 361 -2.03 -5.73 -43.55
N GLN A 362 -0.84 -5.78 -44.14
CA GLN A 362 0.23 -4.79 -44.01
C GLN A 362 0.23 -3.87 -45.25
N GLY A 363 0.71 -2.63 -45.11
CA GLY A 363 1.59 -2.04 -46.13
C GLY A 363 1.17 -0.72 -46.79
N VAL A 364 2.07 0.26 -46.65
CA VAL A 364 2.54 1.22 -47.67
C VAL A 364 1.52 2.18 -48.32
N VAL A 365 1.58 3.45 -47.93
CA VAL A 365 2.40 4.46 -48.63
C VAL A 365 3.24 5.21 -47.58
#